data_AF-A0AB38RKK7-F1
#
_entry.id   AF-A0AB38RKK7-F1
#
_cell.length_a   1.000
_cell.length_b   1.000
_cell.length_c   1.000
_cell.angle_alpha   90.00
_cell.angle_beta   90.00
_cell.angle_gamma   90.00
#
_symmetry.space_group_name_H-M   'P 1'
#
loop_
_entity.id
_entity.type
_entity.pdbx_description
1 polymer ?
#
loop_
_entity_poly.entity_id
_entity_poly.type
_entity_poly.pdbx_seq_one_letter_code
_entity_poly.pdbx_strand_id
1 'polypeptide(L)'
;MWFGLAAIALAGAGALLYVDRTRRDQSGRVRQIWAKAQGYTYTATDDQLAGEWHRAVMAKQDYLTATDVVRGRRRGEQFVLFDLEETATIVAVRREIGSDVDIDLRLKSTAPPKDGDLNLLGAIGSRVVFATDLEIARRVCDQRMVAFTESVPPSISMLWSEGQWTLGSLPVTSNGRDWDAAIESVARLSGILHVLPPVTDPNELEVDHDPSRPRPGAEKSRPTPDPVEQPRSRQEQPPRDAPPREFAPRESAPREPAPRESAPRPDQSLRKPEAADKPAQRPASQRSGTIRPVD
;
A
#
# COMPACT_ATOMS: atom_id res chain seq x y z
N MET A 1 -30.38 27.65 -38.61
CA MET A 1 -30.90 26.86 -37.47
C MET A 1 -29.80 25.95 -36.88
N TRP A 2 -29.07 25.18 -37.69
CA TRP A 2 -27.98 24.30 -37.24
C TRP A 2 -26.81 24.99 -36.51
N PHE A 3 -26.37 26.18 -36.95
CA PHE A 3 -25.27 26.90 -36.31
C PHE A 3 -25.56 27.34 -34.87
N GLY A 4 -26.82 27.68 -34.54
CA GLY A 4 -27.20 28.05 -33.18
C GLY A 4 -27.17 26.84 -32.23
N LEU A 5 -27.62 25.69 -32.72
CA LEU A 5 -27.58 24.42 -31.97
C LEU A 5 -26.13 23.95 -31.77
N ALA A 6 -25.29 24.10 -32.79
CA ALA A 6 -23.85 23.84 -32.69
C ALA A 6 -23.15 24.76 -31.67
N ALA A 7 -23.48 26.05 -31.63
CA ALA A 7 -22.92 26.99 -30.66
C ALA A 7 -23.31 26.64 -29.22
N ILE A 8 -24.58 26.25 -28.99
CA ILE A 8 -25.05 25.80 -27.67
C ILE A 8 -24.34 24.50 -27.25
N ALA A 9 -24.21 23.54 -28.17
CA ALA A 9 -23.51 22.28 -27.89
C ALA A 9 -22.03 22.53 -27.53
N LEU A 10 -21.35 23.40 -28.27
CA LEU A 10 -19.95 23.76 -28.03
C LEU A 10 -19.78 24.49 -26.68
N ALA A 11 -20.68 25.43 -26.36
CA ALA A 11 -20.68 26.10 -25.06
C ALA A 11 -20.92 25.11 -23.91
N GLY A 12 -21.86 24.17 -24.08
CA GLY A 12 -22.13 23.10 -23.12
C GLY A 12 -20.92 22.18 -22.91
N ALA A 13 -20.26 21.75 -23.99
CA ALA A 13 -19.05 20.94 -23.92
C ALA A 13 -17.90 21.69 -23.20
N GLY A 14 -17.69 22.97 -23.52
CA GLY A 14 -16.69 23.80 -22.86
C GLY A 14 -16.95 23.95 -21.35
N ALA A 15 -18.21 24.15 -20.96
CA ALA A 15 -18.60 24.22 -19.56
C ALA A 15 -18.34 22.90 -18.81
N LEU A 16 -18.68 21.76 -19.41
CA LEU A 16 -18.41 20.45 -18.82
C LEU A 16 -16.91 20.18 -18.64
N LEU A 17 -16.10 20.48 -19.65
CA LEU A 17 -14.65 20.34 -19.57
C LEU A 17 -14.04 21.24 -18.47
N TYR A 18 -14.57 22.45 -18.29
CA TYR A 18 -14.11 23.33 -17.23
C TYR A 18 -14.44 22.79 -15.83
N VAL A 19 -15.66 22.29 -15.62
CA VAL A 19 -16.08 21.69 -14.35
C VAL A 19 -15.26 20.44 -14.05
N ASP A 20 -15.05 19.58 -15.06
CA ASP A 20 -14.24 18.38 -14.93
C ASP A 20 -12.79 18.71 -14.55
N ARG A 21 -12.15 19.62 -15.29
CA ARG A 21 -10.77 20.07 -14.99
C ARG A 21 -10.64 20.64 -13.57
N THR A 22 -11.61 21.45 -13.15
CA THR A 22 -11.61 22.03 -11.80
C THR A 22 -11.74 20.96 -10.71
N ARG A 23 -12.54 19.91 -10.94
CA ARG A 23 -12.66 18.78 -10.01
C ARG A 23 -11.36 18.00 -9.89
N ARG A 24 -10.69 17.73 -11.02
CA ARG A 24 -9.38 17.04 -11.04
C ARG A 24 -8.30 17.85 -10.32
N ASP A 25 -8.26 19.16 -10.55
CA ASP A 25 -7.31 20.04 -9.85
C ASP A 25 -7.53 20.04 -8.32
N GLN A 26 -8.80 19.95 -7.88
CA GLN A 26 -9.14 19.86 -6.47
C GLN A 26 -8.75 18.51 -5.86
N SER A 27 -9.05 17.38 -6.51
CA SER A 27 -8.69 16.05 -6.02
C SER A 27 -7.17 15.90 -5.93
N GLY A 28 -6.43 16.34 -6.96
CA GLY A 28 -4.98 16.30 -6.96
C GLY A 28 -4.35 17.16 -5.87
N ARG A 29 -4.90 18.37 -5.63
CA ARG A 29 -4.45 19.22 -4.51
C ARG A 29 -4.72 18.57 -3.15
N VAL A 30 -5.89 17.95 -2.94
CA VAL A 30 -6.18 17.23 -1.69
C VAL A 30 -5.19 16.08 -1.49
N ARG A 31 -4.90 15.32 -2.55
CA ARG A 31 -3.92 14.24 -2.48
C ARG A 31 -2.50 14.72 -2.21
N GLN A 32 -2.08 15.83 -2.83
CA GLN A 32 -0.79 16.45 -2.59
C GLN A 32 -0.65 16.92 -1.13
N ILE A 33 -1.68 17.56 -0.56
CA ILE A 33 -1.69 18.01 0.84
C ILE A 33 -1.58 16.82 1.79
N TRP A 34 -2.39 15.78 1.55
CA TRP A 34 -2.35 14.54 2.34
C TRP A 34 -0.97 13.89 2.27
N ALA A 35 -0.40 13.72 1.07
CA ALA A 35 0.92 13.12 0.87
C ALA A 35 2.00 13.90 1.63
N LYS A 36 2.02 15.23 1.50
CA LYS A 36 2.97 16.10 2.19
C LYS A 36 2.83 16.00 3.72
N ALA A 37 1.61 15.93 4.25
CA ALA A 37 1.35 15.80 5.68
C ALA A 37 1.90 14.48 6.26
N GLN A 38 1.92 13.42 5.45
CA GLN A 38 2.46 12.11 5.83
C GLN A 38 3.96 11.94 5.53
N GLY A 39 4.60 12.93 4.89
CA GLY A 39 5.99 12.83 4.45
C GLY A 39 6.20 11.95 3.21
N TYR A 40 5.16 11.75 2.40
CA TYR A 40 5.23 11.04 1.13
C TYR A 40 5.54 12.00 -0.03
N THR A 41 6.05 11.44 -1.12
CA THR A 41 6.38 12.19 -2.34
C THR A 41 5.19 12.18 -3.29
N TYR A 42 4.75 13.36 -3.74
CA TYR A 42 3.70 13.52 -4.74
C TYR A 42 4.27 13.95 -6.09
N THR A 43 3.80 13.31 -7.16
CA THR A 43 4.06 13.64 -8.55
C THR A 43 2.72 13.71 -9.30
N ALA A 44 2.51 14.73 -10.13
CA ALA A 44 1.23 14.92 -10.81
C ALA A 44 0.91 13.80 -11.81
N THR A 45 1.92 13.26 -12.49
CA THR A 45 1.74 12.30 -13.58
C THR A 45 2.95 11.37 -13.72
N ASP A 46 2.71 10.12 -14.12
CA ASP A 46 3.72 9.12 -14.45
C ASP A 46 3.21 8.19 -15.57
N ASP A 47 3.78 8.33 -16.76
CA ASP A 47 3.32 7.64 -17.97
C ASP A 47 3.78 6.19 -18.05
N GLN A 48 4.74 5.77 -17.22
CA GLN A 48 5.31 4.41 -17.27
C GLN A 48 4.74 3.51 -16.17
N LEU A 49 4.30 4.11 -15.06
CA LEU A 49 3.87 3.39 -13.87
C LEU A 49 2.74 2.39 -14.14
N ALA A 50 1.72 2.77 -14.92
CA ALA A 50 0.58 1.89 -15.15
C ALA A 50 0.98 0.59 -15.88
N GLY A 51 1.96 0.66 -16.79
CA GLY A 51 2.44 -0.47 -17.57
C GLY A 51 3.26 -1.51 -16.79
N GLU A 52 3.48 -1.32 -15.48
CA GLU A 52 4.11 -2.34 -14.64
C GLU A 52 3.20 -3.54 -14.33
N TRP A 53 1.88 -3.41 -14.53
CA TRP A 53 0.89 -4.41 -14.15
C TRP A 53 -0.14 -4.63 -15.26
N HIS A 54 -0.61 -5.87 -15.39
CA HIS A 54 -1.44 -6.28 -16.53
C HIS A 54 -2.74 -6.94 -16.10
N ARG A 55 -2.89 -7.29 -14.81
CA ARG A 55 -4.06 -8.04 -14.33
C ARG A 55 -5.17 -7.17 -13.80
N ALA A 56 -6.34 -7.77 -13.59
CA ALA A 56 -7.43 -7.14 -12.86
C ALA A 56 -7.90 -5.82 -13.51
N VAL A 57 -7.98 -4.72 -12.75
CA VAL A 57 -8.38 -3.39 -13.27
C VAL A 57 -7.36 -2.88 -14.31
N MET A 58 -6.12 -3.39 -14.27
CA MET A 58 -5.04 -3.05 -15.19
C MET A 58 -5.15 -3.75 -16.55
N ALA A 59 -6.03 -4.75 -16.72
CA ALA A 59 -6.14 -5.49 -17.97
C ALA A 59 -6.77 -4.70 -19.14
N LYS A 60 -7.32 -3.50 -18.89
CA LYS A 60 -7.95 -2.64 -19.91
C LYS A 60 -7.10 -1.39 -20.20
N GLN A 61 -5.82 -1.59 -20.40
CA GLN A 61 -4.80 -0.54 -20.38
C GLN A 61 -4.40 0.02 -21.75
N ASP A 62 -5.34 0.16 -22.67
CA ASP A 62 -5.04 0.96 -23.85
C ASP A 62 -4.95 2.43 -23.40
N TYR A 63 -3.72 2.91 -23.12
CA TYR A 63 -3.30 4.31 -22.90
C TYR A 63 -3.50 4.95 -21.52
N LEU A 64 -3.66 4.19 -20.44
CA LEU A 64 -3.89 4.78 -19.11
C LEU A 64 -2.61 5.38 -18.52
N THR A 65 -2.59 6.70 -18.35
CA THR A 65 -1.53 7.43 -17.64
C THR A 65 -1.83 7.46 -16.14
N ALA A 66 -0.83 7.20 -15.28
CA ALA A 66 -1.03 7.33 -13.85
C ALA A 66 -1.01 8.81 -13.44
N THR A 67 -2.05 9.28 -12.78
CA THR A 67 -2.16 10.66 -12.28
C THR A 67 -2.20 10.70 -10.76
N ASP A 68 -1.87 11.86 -10.20
CA ASP A 68 -1.90 12.09 -8.74
C ASP A 68 -1.14 11.00 -7.96
N VAL A 69 0.08 10.76 -8.40
CA VAL A 69 0.94 9.67 -7.94
C VAL A 69 1.59 10.04 -6.62
N VAL A 70 1.43 9.18 -5.62
CA VAL A 70 2.04 9.29 -4.30
C VAL A 70 2.92 8.08 -4.05
N ARG A 71 4.19 8.31 -3.70
CA ARG A 71 5.16 7.28 -3.35
C ARG A 71 5.60 7.46 -1.91
N GLY A 72 5.72 6.36 -1.18
CA GLY A 72 6.11 6.42 0.22
C GLY A 72 6.55 5.09 0.79
N ARG A 73 6.87 5.12 2.08
CA ARG A 73 7.11 3.93 2.91
C ARG A 73 6.21 3.98 4.14
N ARG A 74 5.54 2.87 4.45
CA ARG A 74 4.71 2.74 5.65
C ARG A 74 4.98 1.39 6.32
N ARG A 75 5.37 1.42 7.60
CA ARG A 75 5.74 0.22 8.38
C ARG A 75 6.82 -0.65 7.70
N GLY A 76 7.76 -0.03 6.99
CA GLY A 76 8.85 -0.73 6.27
C GLY A 76 8.55 -1.00 4.79
N GLU A 77 7.27 -1.13 4.43
CA GLU A 77 6.83 -1.47 3.09
C GLU A 77 6.83 -0.25 2.16
N GLN A 78 7.33 -0.42 0.94
CA GLN A 78 7.23 0.59 -0.11
C GLN A 78 5.86 0.53 -0.76
N PHE A 79 5.23 1.68 -0.96
CA PHE A 79 3.97 1.74 -1.68
C PHE A 79 3.94 2.87 -2.70
N VAL A 80 3.08 2.69 -3.70
CA VAL A 80 2.66 3.72 -4.63
C VAL A 80 1.14 3.76 -4.68
N LEU A 81 0.57 4.96 -4.70
CA LEU A 81 -0.85 5.23 -4.81
C LEU A 81 -1.08 6.19 -5.96
N PHE A 82 -2.01 5.90 -6.86
CA PHE A 82 -2.25 6.73 -8.05
C PHE A 82 -3.67 6.55 -8.56
N ASP A 83 -4.14 7.49 -9.37
CA ASP A 83 -5.39 7.34 -10.11
C ASP A 83 -5.12 6.86 -11.54
N LEU A 84 -5.95 5.93 -11.99
CA LEU A 84 -6.10 5.54 -13.39
C LEU A 84 -7.19 6.39 -14.01
N GLU A 85 -6.83 7.62 -14.38
CA GLU A 85 -7.77 8.61 -14.92
C GLU A 85 -9.07 8.70 -14.07
N GLU A 86 -10.23 8.39 -14.67
CA GLU A 86 -11.53 8.38 -14.00
C GLU A 86 -12.01 6.97 -13.62
N THR A 87 -11.17 5.94 -13.79
CA THR A 87 -11.57 4.54 -13.64
C THR A 87 -11.46 4.06 -12.19
N ALA A 88 -10.28 4.22 -11.57
CA ALA A 88 -10.04 3.75 -10.22
C ALA A 88 -8.83 4.44 -9.56
N THR A 89 -8.81 4.47 -8.23
CA THR A 89 -7.59 4.72 -7.46
C THR A 89 -6.93 3.39 -7.15
N ILE A 90 -5.64 3.27 -7.45
CA ILE A 90 -4.83 2.06 -7.22
C ILE A 90 -3.85 2.32 -6.09
N VAL A 91 -3.67 1.31 -5.24
CA VAL A 91 -2.60 1.24 -4.26
C VAL A 91 -1.80 -0.03 -4.55
N ALA A 92 -0.50 0.10 -4.75
CA ALA A 92 0.41 -1.03 -4.93
C ALA A 92 1.48 -1.00 -3.84
N VAL A 93 1.66 -2.12 -3.15
CA VAL A 93 2.69 -2.35 -2.13
C VAL A 93 3.69 -3.35 -2.67
N ARG A 94 4.98 -2.99 -2.61
CA ARG A 94 6.06 -3.84 -3.09
C ARG A 94 6.34 -4.94 -2.08
N ARG A 95 6.54 -6.16 -2.58
CA ARG A 95 6.94 -7.34 -1.82
C ARG A 95 8.45 -7.51 -1.90
N GLU A 96 9.08 -8.02 -0.85
CA GLU A 96 10.51 -8.38 -0.88
C GLU A 96 10.79 -9.51 -1.87
N ILE A 97 9.90 -10.51 -1.92
CA ILE A 97 9.99 -11.69 -2.78
C ILE A 97 8.72 -11.77 -3.62
N GLY A 98 8.90 -11.83 -4.94
CA GLY A 98 7.80 -12.04 -5.89
C GLY A 98 7.43 -13.51 -6.02
N SER A 99 6.29 -13.77 -6.66
CA SER A 99 5.76 -15.10 -6.91
C SER A 99 5.14 -15.15 -8.30
N ASP A 100 5.27 -16.29 -8.99
CA ASP A 100 4.57 -16.56 -10.27
C ASP A 100 3.12 -17.00 -10.05
N VAL A 101 2.75 -17.28 -8.79
CA VAL A 101 1.37 -17.52 -8.38
C VAL A 101 0.70 -16.19 -8.08
N ASP A 102 -0.36 -15.90 -8.84
CA ASP A 102 -1.17 -14.71 -8.69
C ASP A 102 -2.50 -15.06 -8.03
N ILE A 103 -2.92 -14.21 -7.11
CA ILE A 103 -4.13 -14.35 -6.32
C ILE A 103 -4.98 -13.10 -6.57
N ASP A 104 -6.27 -13.28 -6.88
CA ASP A 104 -7.23 -12.21 -7.11
C ASP A 104 -8.43 -12.37 -6.16
N LEU A 105 -8.67 -11.33 -5.37
CA LEU A 105 -9.78 -11.21 -4.43
C LEU A 105 -10.69 -10.07 -4.87
N ARG A 106 -11.90 -10.42 -5.31
CA ARG A 106 -12.91 -9.44 -5.72
C ARG A 106 -14.22 -9.63 -4.98
N LEU A 107 -15.02 -8.58 -4.86
CA LEU A 107 -16.38 -8.69 -4.31
C LEU A 107 -17.22 -9.66 -5.16
N LYS A 108 -18.16 -10.37 -4.53
CA LYS A 108 -19.12 -11.26 -5.22
C LYS A 108 -19.93 -10.56 -6.32
N SER A 109 -20.13 -9.25 -6.20
CA SER A 109 -20.83 -8.42 -7.18
C SER A 109 -19.95 -8.01 -8.37
N THR A 110 -18.63 -8.18 -8.26
CA THR A 110 -17.70 -7.82 -9.33
C THR A 110 -17.63 -8.95 -10.35
N ALA A 111 -17.66 -8.62 -11.64
CA ALA A 111 -17.52 -9.59 -12.72
C ALA A 111 -16.25 -10.45 -12.52
N PRO A 112 -16.21 -11.72 -12.93
CA PRO A 112 -15.01 -12.56 -12.87
C PRO A 112 -13.81 -11.98 -13.67
N PRO A 113 -12.57 -12.41 -13.38
CA PRO A 113 -11.40 -12.01 -14.15
C PRO A 113 -11.59 -12.39 -15.62
N LYS A 114 -10.99 -11.60 -16.53
CA LYS A 114 -10.99 -11.92 -17.96
C LYS A 114 -9.78 -12.77 -18.35
N ASP A 115 -8.77 -12.79 -17.50
CA ASP A 115 -7.54 -13.54 -17.65
C ASP A 115 -7.86 -15.05 -17.66
N GLY A 116 -7.53 -15.73 -18.76
CA GLY A 116 -7.89 -17.14 -18.97
C GLY A 116 -7.12 -18.12 -18.09
N ASP A 117 -6.04 -17.67 -17.46
CA ASP A 117 -5.21 -18.45 -16.53
C ASP A 117 -5.72 -18.39 -15.08
N LEU A 118 -6.64 -17.47 -14.76
CA LEU A 118 -7.22 -17.36 -13.42
C LEU A 118 -8.40 -18.30 -13.23
N ASN A 119 -8.25 -19.22 -12.27
CA ASN A 119 -9.25 -20.23 -11.94
C ASN A 119 -9.99 -19.89 -10.65
N LEU A 120 -11.31 -20.17 -10.60
CA LEU A 120 -12.12 -19.96 -9.41
C LEU A 120 -11.74 -20.95 -8.30
N LEU A 121 -11.27 -20.42 -7.17
CA LEU A 121 -11.01 -21.23 -5.97
C LEU A 121 -12.28 -21.40 -5.12
N GLY A 122 -13.00 -20.31 -4.89
CA GLY A 122 -14.19 -20.30 -4.03
C GLY A 122 -14.49 -18.92 -3.45
N ALA A 123 -15.40 -18.87 -2.48
CA ALA A 123 -15.79 -17.64 -1.81
C ALA A 123 -15.32 -17.62 -0.35
N ILE A 124 -14.83 -16.46 0.09
CA ILE A 124 -14.46 -16.17 1.48
C ILE A 124 -15.25 -14.91 1.87
N GLY A 125 -16.22 -15.05 2.78
CA GLY A 125 -17.07 -13.94 3.20
C GLY A 125 -17.80 -13.27 2.02
N SER A 126 -17.55 -11.96 1.85
CA SER A 126 -18.12 -11.13 0.76
C SER A 126 -17.33 -11.19 -0.55
N ARG A 127 -16.21 -11.92 -0.58
CA ARG A 127 -15.30 -11.96 -1.73
C ARG A 127 -15.18 -13.34 -2.35
N VAL A 128 -14.78 -13.34 -3.60
CA VAL A 128 -14.48 -14.52 -4.41
C VAL A 128 -12.99 -14.50 -4.71
N VAL A 129 -12.35 -15.65 -4.56
CA VAL A 129 -10.92 -15.83 -4.77
C VAL A 129 -10.70 -16.55 -6.10
N PHE A 130 -9.83 -15.99 -6.92
CA PHE A 130 -9.29 -16.61 -8.12
C PHE A 130 -7.77 -16.75 -7.99
N ALA A 131 -7.19 -17.73 -8.65
CA ALA A 131 -5.75 -17.95 -8.63
C ALA A 131 -5.24 -18.61 -9.91
N THR A 132 -3.98 -18.37 -10.25
CA THR A 132 -3.31 -19.10 -11.34
C THR A 132 -3.03 -20.55 -10.96
N ASP A 133 -2.70 -20.81 -9.68
CA ASP A 133 -2.52 -22.15 -9.11
C ASP A 133 -3.49 -22.40 -7.94
N LEU A 134 -4.46 -23.31 -8.14
CA LEU A 134 -5.46 -23.64 -7.13
C LEU A 134 -4.91 -24.46 -5.97
N GLU A 135 -3.86 -25.25 -6.16
CA GLU A 135 -3.28 -26.07 -5.08
C GLU A 135 -2.55 -25.17 -4.08
N ILE A 136 -1.74 -24.26 -4.58
CA ILE A 136 -1.02 -23.28 -3.75
C ILE A 136 -2.01 -22.32 -3.10
N ALA A 137 -2.99 -21.82 -3.86
CA ALA A 137 -4.00 -20.91 -3.32
C ALA A 137 -4.83 -21.52 -2.18
N ARG A 138 -5.15 -22.83 -2.23
CA ARG A 138 -5.83 -23.53 -1.11
C ARG A 138 -5.02 -23.50 0.18
N ARG A 139 -3.68 -23.60 0.09
CA ARG A 139 -2.78 -23.57 1.25
C ARG A 139 -2.67 -22.17 1.84
N VAL A 140 -2.69 -21.14 0.99
CA VAL A 140 -2.62 -19.73 1.38
C VAL A 140 -3.93 -19.23 1.97
N CYS A 141 -5.08 -19.74 1.48
CA CYS A 141 -6.41 -19.38 1.95
C CYS A 141 -6.77 -20.07 3.28
N ASP A 142 -5.92 -19.87 4.28
CA ASP A 142 -6.08 -20.33 5.65
C ASP A 142 -7.00 -19.42 6.49
N GLN A 143 -7.09 -19.68 7.79
CA GLN A 143 -7.88 -18.86 8.72
C GLN A 143 -7.44 -17.38 8.76
N ARG A 144 -6.17 -17.06 8.47
CA ARG A 144 -5.68 -15.68 8.41
C ARG A 144 -6.24 -14.96 7.18
N MET A 145 -6.32 -15.64 6.03
CA MET A 145 -6.95 -15.09 4.83
C MET A 145 -8.46 -14.85 5.04
N VAL A 146 -9.13 -15.77 5.76
CA VAL A 146 -10.55 -15.60 6.15
C VAL A 146 -10.72 -14.35 7.01
N ALA A 147 -9.99 -14.27 8.12
CA ALA A 147 -10.04 -13.13 9.04
C ALA A 147 -9.59 -11.82 8.36
N PHE A 148 -8.69 -11.90 7.38
CA PHE A 148 -8.31 -10.75 6.56
C PHE A 148 -9.49 -10.26 5.74
N THR A 149 -10.11 -11.15 4.97
CA THR A 149 -11.19 -10.82 4.04
C THR A 149 -12.39 -10.19 4.75
N GLU A 150 -12.74 -10.66 5.95
CA GLU A 150 -13.82 -10.09 6.77
C GLU A 150 -13.53 -8.67 7.28
N SER A 151 -12.25 -8.35 7.48
CA SER A 151 -11.83 -7.05 8.00
C SER A 151 -11.53 -6.01 6.91
N VAL A 152 -11.52 -6.41 5.63
CA VAL A 152 -11.16 -5.47 4.57
C VAL A 152 -12.27 -4.42 4.40
N PRO A 153 -11.92 -3.12 4.35
CA PRO A 153 -12.90 -2.06 4.13
C PRO A 153 -13.71 -2.27 2.85
N PRO A 154 -15.02 -1.95 2.86
CA PRO A 154 -15.88 -2.09 1.68
C PRO A 154 -15.54 -1.11 0.55
N SER A 155 -14.80 -0.03 0.83
CA SER A 155 -14.29 0.89 -0.19
C SER A 155 -13.24 0.25 -1.10
N ILE A 156 -12.66 -0.88 -0.71
CA ILE A 156 -11.70 -1.64 -1.53
C ILE A 156 -12.47 -2.66 -2.37
N SER A 157 -12.59 -2.36 -3.66
CA SER A 157 -13.37 -3.14 -4.62
C SER A 157 -12.68 -4.44 -5.04
N MET A 158 -11.35 -4.42 -5.11
CA MET A 158 -10.52 -5.52 -5.55
C MET A 158 -9.16 -5.49 -4.85
N LEU A 159 -8.59 -6.66 -4.61
CA LEU A 159 -7.21 -6.86 -4.18
C LEU A 159 -6.60 -7.97 -5.03
N TRP A 160 -5.35 -7.84 -5.45
CA TRP A 160 -4.67 -8.91 -6.16
C TRP A 160 -3.17 -8.88 -5.93
N SER A 161 -2.48 -9.95 -6.31
CA SER A 161 -1.03 -10.00 -6.41
C SER A 161 -0.60 -10.21 -7.85
N GLU A 162 0.51 -9.58 -8.22
CA GLU A 162 1.16 -9.75 -9.52
C GLU A 162 2.67 -9.63 -9.32
N GLY A 163 3.41 -10.73 -9.52
CA GLY A 163 4.86 -10.76 -9.36
C GLY A 163 5.33 -10.24 -8.00
N GLN A 164 6.13 -9.16 -8.00
CA GLN A 164 6.65 -8.50 -6.79
C GLN A 164 5.69 -7.50 -6.14
N TRP A 165 4.42 -7.47 -6.53
CA TRP A 165 3.47 -6.47 -6.06
C TRP A 165 2.21 -7.10 -5.48
N THR A 166 1.64 -6.43 -4.49
CA THR A 166 0.26 -6.62 -4.06
C THR A 166 -0.47 -5.32 -4.26
N LEU A 167 -1.66 -5.38 -4.85
CA LEU A 167 -2.41 -4.23 -5.29
C LEU A 167 -3.81 -4.23 -4.71
N GLY A 168 -4.40 -3.05 -4.65
CA GLY A 168 -5.78 -2.81 -4.29
C GLY A 168 -6.39 -1.70 -5.12
N SER A 169 -7.67 -1.84 -5.45
CA SER A 169 -8.45 -0.84 -6.19
C SER A 169 -9.52 -0.24 -5.29
N LEU A 170 -9.71 1.06 -5.44
CA LEU A 170 -10.77 1.84 -4.83
C LEU A 170 -11.48 2.70 -5.90
N PRO A 171 -12.70 3.19 -5.63
CA PRO A 171 -13.32 4.22 -6.45
C PRO A 171 -12.47 5.49 -6.52
N VAL A 172 -12.49 6.21 -7.65
CA VAL A 172 -11.81 7.52 -7.80
C VAL A 172 -12.33 8.59 -6.83
N THR A 173 -13.51 8.40 -6.25
CA THR A 173 -14.10 9.28 -5.25
C THR A 173 -13.55 9.06 -3.83
N SER A 174 -12.56 8.18 -3.66
CA SER A 174 -11.93 7.86 -2.39
C SER A 174 -11.21 9.06 -1.78
N ASN A 175 -11.16 9.12 -0.46
CA ASN A 175 -10.51 10.19 0.30
C ASN A 175 -9.30 9.67 1.11
N GLY A 176 -8.61 10.58 1.82
CA GLY A 176 -7.44 10.26 2.63
C GLY A 176 -7.61 9.08 3.60
N ARG A 177 -8.78 8.94 4.22
CA ARG A 177 -9.06 7.82 5.13
C ARG A 177 -9.14 6.48 4.38
N ASP A 178 -9.75 6.48 3.21
CA ASP A 178 -9.84 5.30 2.35
C ASP A 178 -8.45 4.91 1.83
N TRP A 179 -7.63 5.89 1.45
CA TRP A 179 -6.25 5.68 1.02
C TRP A 179 -5.41 5.05 2.13
N ASP A 180 -5.50 5.59 3.36
CA ASP A 180 -4.80 5.03 4.52
C ASP A 180 -5.23 3.58 4.79
N ALA A 181 -6.53 3.31 4.78
CA ALA A 181 -7.08 1.99 5.03
C ALA A 181 -6.70 0.99 3.91
N ALA A 182 -6.61 1.44 2.66
CA ALA A 182 -6.15 0.63 1.55
C ALA A 182 -4.66 0.30 1.64
N ILE A 183 -3.80 1.28 1.93
CA ILE A 183 -2.37 1.01 2.11
C ILE A 183 -2.16 -0.06 3.21
N GLU A 184 -2.88 0.05 4.33
CA GLU A 184 -2.81 -0.95 5.39
C GLU A 184 -3.36 -2.32 4.98
N SER A 185 -4.47 -2.35 4.24
CA SER A 185 -5.09 -3.61 3.78
C SER A 185 -4.24 -4.34 2.74
N VAL A 186 -3.67 -3.59 1.78
CA VAL A 186 -2.79 -4.12 0.74
C VAL A 186 -1.48 -4.61 1.34
N ALA A 187 -0.89 -3.86 2.28
CA ALA A 187 0.31 -4.29 3.01
C ALA A 187 0.03 -5.56 3.86
N ARG A 188 -1.15 -5.66 4.50
CA ARG A 188 -1.52 -6.86 5.24
C ARG A 188 -1.74 -8.06 4.33
N LEU A 189 -2.34 -7.87 3.15
CA LEU A 189 -2.45 -8.95 2.16
C LEU A 189 -1.05 -9.40 1.70
N SER A 190 -0.16 -8.46 1.36
CA SER A 190 1.24 -8.75 1.05
C SER A 190 1.89 -9.62 2.13
N GLY A 191 1.69 -9.25 3.40
CA GLY A 191 2.16 -10.02 4.55
C GLY A 191 1.47 -11.37 4.75
N ILE A 192 0.31 -11.67 4.15
CA ILE A 192 -0.27 -13.03 4.13
C ILE A 192 0.32 -13.83 2.97
N LEU A 193 0.52 -13.18 1.83
CA LEU A 193 1.03 -13.78 0.60
C LEU A 193 2.55 -14.04 0.62
N HIS A 194 3.28 -13.65 1.67
CA HIS A 194 4.70 -13.99 1.82
C HIS A 194 5.00 -15.50 1.80
N VAL A 195 3.98 -16.35 2.02
CA VAL A 195 4.09 -17.81 1.98
C VAL A 195 4.01 -18.40 0.57
N LEU A 196 3.75 -17.57 -0.45
CA LEU A 196 3.77 -18.00 -1.85
C LEU A 196 5.19 -18.41 -2.25
N PRO A 197 5.33 -19.39 -3.17
CA PRO A 197 6.65 -19.79 -3.65
C PRO A 197 7.34 -18.59 -4.33
N PRO A 198 8.66 -18.45 -4.14
CA PRO A 198 9.42 -17.46 -4.90
C PRO A 198 9.34 -17.77 -6.41
N VAL A 199 9.51 -16.73 -7.23
CA VAL A 199 9.72 -16.88 -8.67
C VAL A 199 10.85 -17.88 -8.89
N THR A 200 10.59 -18.92 -9.68
CA THR A 200 11.59 -19.93 -9.98
C THR A 200 12.34 -19.50 -11.24
N ASP A 201 13.63 -19.20 -11.13
CA ASP A 201 14.45 -19.03 -12.33
C ASP A 201 14.60 -20.41 -12.99
N PRO A 202 14.20 -20.58 -14.27
CA PRO A 202 14.36 -21.85 -14.98
C PRO A 202 15.80 -22.39 -14.94
N ASN A 203 16.80 -21.52 -14.81
CA ASN A 203 18.21 -21.91 -14.71
C ASN A 203 18.64 -22.37 -13.31
N GLU A 204 17.86 -22.09 -12.26
CA GLU A 204 18.20 -22.46 -10.87
C GLU A 204 17.75 -23.89 -10.53
N LEU A 205 16.82 -24.45 -11.33
CA LEU A 205 16.35 -25.83 -11.23
C LEU A 205 17.40 -26.89 -11.60
N GLU A 206 18.56 -26.51 -12.15
CA GLU A 206 19.68 -27.44 -12.40
C GLU A 206 20.54 -27.71 -11.15
N VAL A 207 20.33 -26.99 -10.04
CA VAL A 207 21.01 -27.29 -8.79
C VAL A 207 20.23 -28.39 -8.06
N ASP A 208 20.62 -29.63 -8.36
CA ASP A 208 20.32 -30.84 -7.59
C ASP A 208 20.70 -30.63 -6.11
N HIS A 209 19.78 -30.01 -5.36
CA HIS A 209 19.86 -29.83 -3.92
C HIS A 209 19.47 -31.13 -3.23
N ASP A 210 20.23 -32.20 -3.50
CA ASP A 210 20.25 -33.38 -2.64
C ASP A 210 20.99 -33.00 -1.33
N PRO A 211 20.29 -32.86 -0.18
CA PRO A 211 20.93 -32.58 1.10
C PRO A 211 21.91 -33.68 1.54
N SER A 212 21.87 -34.84 0.88
CA SER A 212 22.79 -35.98 1.09
C SER A 212 24.10 -35.85 0.32
N ARG A 213 24.20 -34.94 -0.66
CA ARG A 213 25.39 -34.85 -1.53
C ARG A 213 26.59 -34.34 -0.73
N PRO A 214 27.67 -35.15 -0.57
CA PRO A 214 28.86 -34.72 0.15
C PRO A 214 29.53 -33.56 -0.59
N ARG A 215 29.73 -32.43 0.09
CA ARG A 215 30.51 -31.31 -0.45
C ARG A 215 31.96 -31.77 -0.71
N PRO A 216 32.51 -31.60 -1.93
CA PRO A 216 33.93 -31.85 -2.17
C PRO A 216 34.76 -31.00 -1.20
N GLY A 217 35.69 -31.66 -0.52
CA GLY A 217 36.29 -31.21 0.73
C GLY A 217 36.90 -29.81 0.68
N ALA A 218 36.54 -28.99 1.67
CA ALA A 218 37.42 -27.96 2.17
C ALA A 218 38.68 -28.65 2.68
N GLU A 219 39.75 -28.59 1.89
CA GLU A 219 41.08 -29.03 2.29
C GLU A 219 41.47 -28.26 3.55
N LYS A 220 41.53 -29.00 4.66
CA LYS A 220 41.98 -28.51 5.96
C LYS A 220 43.40 -27.99 5.81
N SER A 221 43.58 -26.67 5.89
CA SER A 221 44.88 -26.05 6.10
C SER A 221 45.52 -26.68 7.34
N ARG A 222 46.62 -27.38 7.13
CA ARG A 222 47.40 -28.07 8.18
C ARG A 222 48.16 -27.04 9.02
N PRO A 223 48.29 -27.21 10.35
CA PRO A 223 48.97 -26.22 11.20
C PRO A 223 50.49 -26.21 11.00
N THR A 224 51.03 -24.99 11.06
CA THR A 224 52.43 -24.56 10.98
C THR A 224 53.31 -25.18 12.07
N PRO A 225 54.60 -25.47 11.81
CA PRO A 225 55.64 -25.54 12.83
C PRO A 225 56.41 -24.20 12.94
N ASP A 226 56.56 -23.66 14.15
CA ASP A 226 57.40 -22.48 14.49
C ASP A 226 58.92 -22.83 14.51
N PRO A 227 59.85 -21.90 14.84
CA PRO A 227 60.57 -21.06 13.88
C PRO A 227 62.10 -21.28 13.95
N VAL A 228 62.82 -21.17 12.82
CA VAL A 228 64.31 -21.14 12.84
C VAL A 228 64.80 -19.72 12.56
N GLU A 229 65.43 -19.18 13.59
CA GLU A 229 66.06 -17.86 13.70
C GLU A 229 67.36 -17.80 12.87
N GLN A 230 67.51 -16.83 11.97
CA GLN A 230 68.78 -16.44 11.33
C GLN A 230 68.76 -14.94 10.93
N PRO A 231 69.92 -14.27 10.82
CA PRO A 231 70.15 -12.96 11.41
C PRO A 231 69.77 -11.78 10.50
N ARG A 232 69.36 -10.68 11.14
CA ARG A 232 68.98 -9.42 10.51
C ARG A 232 70.19 -8.71 9.90
N SER A 233 70.25 -8.67 8.58
CA SER A 233 71.05 -7.68 7.84
C SER A 233 70.30 -6.35 7.82
N ARG A 234 70.91 -5.37 8.48
CA ARG A 234 70.51 -3.97 8.57
C ARG A 234 70.50 -3.31 7.19
N GLN A 235 69.33 -2.84 6.75
CA GLN A 235 69.24 -1.80 5.72
C GLN A 235 68.21 -0.76 6.17
N GLU A 236 68.70 0.47 6.31
CA GLU A 236 68.04 1.64 6.84
C GLU A 236 66.94 2.13 5.89
N GLN A 237 65.76 2.47 6.44
CA GLN A 237 64.75 3.29 5.77
C GLN A 237 64.66 4.66 6.47
N PRO A 238 64.50 5.76 5.72
CA PRO A 238 64.51 7.11 6.27
C PRO A 238 63.19 7.48 6.99
N PRO A 239 63.20 8.46 7.90
CA PRO A 239 62.01 8.84 8.66
C PRO A 239 61.01 9.62 7.79
N ARG A 240 59.72 9.32 7.94
CA ARG A 240 58.64 10.20 7.49
C ARG A 240 58.42 11.31 8.52
N ASP A 241 58.64 12.55 8.08
CA ASP A 241 58.31 13.76 8.82
C ASP A 241 56.80 13.88 9.06
N ALA A 242 56.41 14.05 10.32
CA ALA A 242 55.12 14.59 10.73
C ALA A 242 55.40 15.93 11.45
N PRO A 243 54.81 17.06 11.03
CA PRO A 243 55.00 18.31 11.75
C PRO A 243 54.09 18.38 13.00
N PRO A 244 54.55 18.98 14.12
CA PRO A 244 53.77 19.11 15.34
C PRO A 244 53.06 20.46 15.52
N ARG A 245 51.85 20.38 16.07
CA ARG A 245 51.13 21.27 17.03
C ARG A 245 51.14 22.78 16.82
N GLU A 246 49.95 23.39 16.94
CA GLU A 246 49.83 24.63 17.70
C GLU A 246 48.49 24.75 18.45
N PHE A 247 48.58 25.09 19.73
CA PHE A 247 47.50 25.48 20.63
C PHE A 247 47.26 26.98 20.50
N ALA A 248 46.00 27.43 20.46
CA ALA A 248 45.61 28.82 20.72
C ALA A 248 44.15 28.88 21.24
N PRO A 249 43.77 29.93 22.00
CA PRO A 249 42.94 29.79 23.21
C PRO A 249 41.47 30.23 23.09
N ARG A 250 40.71 29.86 24.14
CA ARG A 250 39.35 30.28 24.52
C ARG A 250 39.03 31.76 24.23
N GLU A 251 37.83 32.00 23.70
CA GLU A 251 37.00 33.14 24.10
C GLU A 251 35.49 32.86 23.92
N SER A 252 34.73 33.17 24.98
CA SER A 252 33.38 33.76 24.95
C SER A 252 32.16 32.91 24.57
N ALA A 253 31.50 32.35 25.59
CA ALA A 253 30.04 32.17 25.58
C ALA A 253 29.33 33.54 25.61
N PRO A 254 28.09 33.66 25.09
CA PRO A 254 27.00 33.91 26.02
C PRO A 254 25.65 33.21 25.72
N ARG A 255 25.11 32.63 26.79
CA ARG A 255 23.71 32.63 27.26
C ARG A 255 22.56 32.28 26.29
N GLU A 256 22.05 31.09 26.55
CA GLU A 256 20.66 30.65 26.39
C GLU A 256 19.65 31.61 27.06
N PRO A 257 18.48 31.89 26.46
CA PRO A 257 17.30 32.34 27.19
C PRO A 257 16.33 31.18 27.44
N ALA A 258 16.01 31.02 28.71
CA ALA A 258 15.01 30.10 29.28
C ALA A 258 13.56 30.38 28.77
N PRO A 259 12.61 29.46 29.02
CA PRO A 259 11.28 29.46 28.41
C PRO A 259 10.34 30.47 29.08
N ARG A 260 9.48 31.13 28.29
CA ARG A 260 8.43 32.01 28.81
C ARG A 260 7.19 31.23 29.20
N GLU A 261 6.90 31.27 30.49
CA GLU A 261 5.61 30.96 31.10
C GLU A 261 4.54 32.03 30.74
N SER A 262 3.31 31.55 30.58
CA SER A 262 2.06 32.14 31.07
C SER A 262 1.57 33.49 30.51
N ALA A 263 0.55 33.41 29.64
CA ALA A 263 -0.45 34.46 29.48
C ALA A 263 -1.86 33.88 29.77
N PRO A 264 -2.77 34.67 30.39
CA PRO A 264 -3.98 34.16 31.03
C PRO A 264 -5.15 34.01 30.04
N ARG A 265 -5.94 32.94 30.20
CA ARG A 265 -7.26 32.79 29.56
C ARG A 265 -8.29 33.63 30.34
N PRO A 266 -9.11 34.45 29.67
CA PRO A 266 -10.29 35.02 30.31
C PRO A 266 -11.40 33.97 30.41
N ASP A 267 -11.89 33.77 31.63
CA ASP A 267 -13.13 33.10 31.96
C ASP A 267 -14.31 33.99 31.53
N GLN A 268 -15.25 33.41 30.77
CA GLN A 268 -16.63 33.89 30.75
C GLN A 268 -17.59 32.76 30.34
N SER A 269 -18.18 32.19 31.39
CA SER A 269 -19.63 32.02 31.57
C SER A 269 -20.39 31.01 30.70
N LEU A 270 -20.73 29.89 31.36
CA LEU A 270 -22.12 29.45 31.60
C LEU A 270 -23.09 29.49 30.41
N ARG A 271 -23.27 28.34 29.75
CA ARG A 271 -24.62 27.93 29.31
C ARG A 271 -24.95 26.51 29.79
N LYS A 272 -26.04 26.50 30.55
CA LYS A 272 -26.76 25.43 31.24
C LYS A 272 -27.30 24.37 30.25
N PRO A 273 -27.33 23.08 30.62
CA PRO A 273 -28.13 22.08 29.93
C PRO A 273 -29.59 22.22 30.37
N GLU A 274 -30.50 22.42 29.41
CA GLU A 274 -31.93 22.41 29.69
C GLU A 274 -32.44 20.98 29.75
N ALA A 275 -33.25 20.75 30.78
CA ALA A 275 -33.66 19.46 31.29
C ALA A 275 -34.79 18.84 30.46
N ALA A 276 -34.89 17.52 30.63
CA ALA A 276 -36.00 16.69 30.23
C ALA A 276 -37.35 17.17 30.79
N ASP A 277 -38.39 17.01 29.98
CA ASP A 277 -39.75 16.82 30.49
C ASP A 277 -40.44 15.68 29.71
N LYS A 278 -41.17 14.85 30.45
CA LYS A 278 -41.99 13.67 30.06
C LYS A 278 -43.25 13.79 30.95
N PRO A 279 -44.43 13.16 30.71
CA PRO A 279 -44.77 12.09 29.75
C PRO A 279 -46.24 12.18 29.20
N ALA A 280 -46.74 11.03 28.70
CA ALA A 280 -48.13 10.64 28.34
C ALA A 280 -48.52 10.91 26.86
N GLN A 281 -49.18 10.02 26.12
CA GLN A 281 -50.22 9.05 26.47
C GLN A 281 -50.17 7.79 25.59
N ARG A 282 -50.59 6.68 26.19
CA ARG A 282 -50.97 5.41 25.57
C ARG A 282 -52.40 5.56 25.02
N PRO A 283 -52.78 4.80 23.99
CA PRO A 283 -54.00 4.01 24.19
C PRO A 283 -53.77 2.52 23.91
N ALA A 284 -54.46 1.73 24.72
CA ALA A 284 -54.64 0.30 24.57
C ALA A 284 -55.96 -0.01 23.83
N SER A 285 -56.12 -1.29 23.45
CA SER A 285 -57.30 -1.98 22.88
C SER A 285 -57.51 -1.78 21.37
N GLN A 286 -57.74 -2.80 20.54
CA GLN A 286 -58.55 -4.04 20.69
C GLN A 286 -57.87 -5.19 19.88
N ARG A 287 -57.66 -6.41 20.37
CA ARG A 287 -58.60 -7.57 20.49
C ARG A 287 -59.62 -7.75 19.34
N SER A 288 -59.30 -8.64 18.40
CA SER A 288 -60.19 -9.62 17.75
C SER A 288 -59.26 -10.62 17.02
N GLY A 289 -59.21 -11.90 17.37
CA GLY A 289 -60.20 -12.92 16.96
C GLY A 289 -60.01 -13.19 15.45
N THR A 290 -59.55 -14.34 14.97
CA THR A 290 -60.08 -15.68 15.23
C THR A 290 -59.16 -16.71 14.58
N ILE A 291 -58.83 -17.74 15.35
CA ILE A 291 -58.33 -19.05 14.89
C ILE A 291 -59.52 -19.77 14.22
N ARG A 292 -59.32 -20.37 13.05
CA ARG A 292 -60.13 -21.52 12.60
C ARG A 292 -59.22 -22.74 12.36
N PRO A 293 -59.66 -23.95 12.74
CA PRO A 293 -58.90 -25.18 12.63
C PRO A 293 -59.16 -25.92 11.30
N VAL A 294 -58.17 -26.75 10.96
CA VAL A 294 -58.18 -28.11 10.37
C VAL A 294 -59.39 -28.54 9.54
N ASP A 295 -59.14 -28.81 8.25
CA ASP A 295 -59.17 -30.15 7.65
C ASP A 295 -57.98 -30.29 6.69
#